data_AF-A0A959GZR7-F1
#
_entry.id   AF-A0A959GZR7-F1
#
_cell.length_a   1.000
_cell.length_b   1.000
_cell.length_c   1.000
_cell.angle_alpha   90.00
_cell.angle_beta   90.00
_cell.angle_gamma   90.00
#
_symmetry.space_group_name_H-M   'P 1'
#
loop_
_entity.id
_entity.type
_entity.pdbx_description
1 polymer ?
#
loop_
_entity_poly.entity_id
_entity_poly.type
_entity_poly.pdbx_seq_one_letter_code
_entity_poly.pdbx_strand_id
1 'polypeptide(L)'
;DSTRISGAFPAPDKGVIMLPNGFPLSDRDGFLVTYLPSNPQIHRVDFYQPTRATVERYVRMAGEAERKAHPDISERRSICMALSAAQLRGWTSLADFIFQTKTTDENDRHNQNSYQRLIHDVDYIRIVKDACWDQ
;
A
#
# COMPACT_ATOMS: atom_id res chain seq x y z
N ASP A 1 27.56 11.97 -7.37
CA ASP A 1 26.92 11.67 -8.65
C ASP A 1 26.08 10.41 -8.59
N SER A 2 24.75 10.55 -8.68
CA SER A 2 23.83 9.43 -8.86
C SER A 2 23.30 9.47 -10.28
N THR A 3 23.93 8.72 -11.18
CA THR A 3 23.45 8.52 -12.55
C THR A 3 22.17 7.68 -12.49
N ARG A 4 21.05 8.26 -12.93
CA ARG A 4 19.80 7.54 -13.09
C ARG A 4 19.92 6.62 -14.30
N ILE A 5 20.02 5.32 -14.07
CA ILE A 5 19.98 4.31 -15.14
C ILE A 5 18.51 3.94 -15.37
N SER A 6 18.03 4.07 -16.60
CA SER A 6 16.69 3.64 -17.02
C SER A 6 16.80 2.71 -18.23
N GLY A 7 16.01 1.64 -18.25
CA GLY A 7 15.89 0.72 -19.39
C GLY A 7 14.46 0.23 -19.54
N ALA A 8 14.04 -0.03 -20.78
CA ALA A 8 12.75 -0.64 -21.08
C ALA A 8 12.99 -2.13 -21.38
N PHE A 9 12.47 -3.02 -20.52
CA PHE A 9 12.51 -4.45 -20.73
C PHE A 9 11.10 -4.93 -21.07
N PRO A 10 10.87 -5.56 -22.23
CA PRO A 10 9.58 -6.16 -22.54
C PRO A 10 9.35 -7.34 -21.59
N ALA A 11 8.46 -7.16 -20.62
CA ALA A 11 8.01 -8.22 -19.72
C ALA A 11 6.66 -8.76 -20.22
N PRO A 12 6.46 -10.09 -20.26
CA PRO A 12 5.15 -10.67 -20.53
C PRO A 12 4.14 -10.19 -19.48
N ASP A 13 2.92 -9.86 -19.90
CA ASP A 13 1.84 -9.52 -18.97
C ASP A 13 1.39 -10.78 -18.22
N LYS A 14 1.90 -10.95 -17.00
CA LYS A 14 1.58 -12.08 -16.11
C LYS A 14 0.46 -11.73 -15.11
N GLY A 15 -0.23 -10.61 -15.33
CA GLY A 15 -1.15 -10.06 -14.34
C GLY A 15 -0.42 -9.37 -13.19
N VAL A 16 -1.14 -9.14 -12.09
CA VAL A 16 -0.64 -8.37 -10.94
C VAL A 16 0.43 -9.17 -10.20
N ILE A 17 1.67 -8.65 -10.18
CA ILE A 17 2.75 -9.21 -9.36
C ILE A 17 2.60 -8.68 -7.93
N MET A 18 2.38 -9.59 -6.99
CA MET A 18 2.32 -9.25 -5.57
C MET A 18 3.72 -9.24 -4.96
N LEU A 19 4.06 -8.12 -4.31
CA LEU A 19 5.31 -7.97 -3.59
C LEU A 19 5.23 -8.66 -2.22
N PRO A 20 6.37 -9.03 -1.61
CA PRO A 20 6.40 -9.65 -0.27
C PRO A 20 5.72 -8.81 0.82
N ASN A 21 5.70 -7.49 0.64
CA ASN A 21 5.09 -6.51 1.54
C ASN A 21 3.55 -6.43 1.43
N GLY A 22 2.93 -7.22 0.54
CA GLY A 22 1.48 -7.29 0.38
C GLY A 22 0.90 -6.31 -0.65
N PHE A 23 1.71 -5.51 -1.34
CA PHE A 23 1.25 -4.55 -2.35
C PHE A 23 1.45 -5.06 -3.77
N PRO A 24 0.60 -4.64 -4.72
CA PRO A 24 0.86 -4.90 -6.13
C PRO A 24 2.06 -4.07 -6.59
N LEU A 25 3.03 -4.71 -7.24
CA LEU A 25 4.09 -4.01 -7.93
C LEU A 25 3.47 -3.12 -9.01
N SER A 26 3.91 -1.87 -9.08
CA SER A 26 3.56 -1.04 -10.23
C SER A 26 4.72 -0.15 -10.65
N ASP A 27 4.57 0.41 -11.85
CA ASP A 27 5.52 1.35 -12.39
C ASP A 27 5.82 2.49 -11.40
N ARG A 28 7.10 2.83 -11.35
CA ARG A 28 7.68 3.88 -10.49
C ARG A 28 7.64 3.58 -9.00
N ASP A 29 7.35 2.35 -8.58
CA ASP A 29 7.69 1.93 -7.22
C ASP A 29 9.20 1.97 -7.00
N GLY A 30 9.60 2.57 -5.89
CA GLY A 30 10.97 2.71 -5.46
C GLY A 30 11.15 2.09 -4.08
N PHE A 31 12.23 1.34 -3.92
CA PHE A 31 12.62 0.65 -2.71
C PHE A 31 14.11 0.83 -2.45
N LEU A 32 14.53 0.68 -1.20
CA LEU A 32 15.96 0.66 -0.86
C LEU A 32 16.65 -0.52 -1.56
N VAL A 33 17.83 -0.27 -2.14
CA VAL A 33 18.69 -1.30 -2.70
C VAL A 33 20.03 -1.28 -1.96
N THR A 34 20.46 -2.45 -1.50
CA THR A 34 21.82 -2.66 -0.99
C THR A 34 22.59 -3.50 -1.98
N TYR A 35 23.80 -3.09 -2.35
CA TYR A 35 24.67 -3.82 -3.27
C TYR A 35 26.10 -3.85 -2.74
N LEU A 36 26.88 -4.87 -3.14
CA LEU A 36 28.31 -4.90 -2.83
C LEU A 36 29.04 -3.87 -3.71
N PRO A 37 29.79 -2.90 -3.14
CA PRO A 37 30.48 -1.89 -3.94
C PRO A 37 31.50 -2.49 -4.93
N SER A 38 32.13 -3.60 -4.57
CA SER A 38 33.09 -4.32 -5.42
C SER A 38 32.44 -5.14 -6.53
N ASN A 39 31.14 -5.48 -6.39
CA ASN A 39 30.39 -6.23 -7.41
C ASN A 39 28.89 -5.90 -7.31
N PRO A 40 28.41 -4.86 -8.02
CA PRO A 40 27.00 -4.44 -7.98
C PRO A 40 25.99 -5.47 -8.49
N GLN A 41 26.44 -6.52 -9.19
CA GLN A 41 25.56 -7.64 -9.57
C GLN A 41 25.06 -8.40 -8.34
N ILE A 42 25.80 -8.35 -7.23
CA ILE A 42 25.38 -8.87 -5.94
C ILE A 42 24.59 -7.76 -5.24
N HIS A 43 23.27 -7.82 -5.35
CA HIS A 43 22.36 -6.82 -4.82
C HIS A 43 21.11 -7.44 -4.18
N ARG A 44 20.46 -6.68 -3.30
CA ARG A 44 19.18 -7.01 -2.68
C ARG A 44 18.29 -5.77 -2.64
N VAL A 45 17.05 -5.94 -3.07
CA VAL A 45 15.98 -4.93 -2.92
C VAL A 45 15.24 -5.20 -1.62
N ASP A 46 15.04 -4.16 -0.80
CA ASP A 46 14.25 -4.25 0.43
C ASP A 46 12.83 -3.71 0.19
N PHE A 47 11.89 -4.63 -0.08
CA PHE A 47 10.48 -4.29 -0.32
C PHE A 47 9.76 -3.71 0.89
N TYR A 48 10.36 -3.74 2.09
CA TYR A 48 9.78 -3.14 3.30
C TYR A 48 10.30 -1.72 3.58
N GLN A 49 11.23 -1.23 2.75
CA GLN A 49 11.72 0.15 2.78
C GLN A 49 11.36 0.89 1.48
N PRO A 50 10.06 1.16 1.24
CA PRO A 50 9.61 1.92 0.10
C PRO A 50 10.05 3.39 0.21
N THR A 51 10.20 4.05 -0.94
CA THR A 51 10.33 5.51 -0.98
C THR A 51 9.04 6.19 -0.52
N ARG A 52 9.15 7.44 -0.08
CA ARG A 52 7.97 8.27 0.27
C ARG A 52 6.95 8.33 -0.87
N ALA A 53 7.40 8.48 -2.11
CA ALA A 53 6.52 8.55 -3.28
C ALA A 53 5.72 7.25 -3.49
N THR A 54 6.33 6.09 -3.19
CA THR A 54 5.66 4.79 -3.22
C THR A 54 4.61 4.68 -2.12
N VAL A 55 4.92 5.10 -0.89
CA VAL A 55 3.93 5.12 0.21
C VAL A 55 2.77 6.06 -0.10
N GLU A 56 3.02 7.26 -0.63
CA GLU A 56 1.97 8.20 -1.04
C GLU A 56 1.06 7.60 -2.12
N ARG A 57 1.62 6.78 -3.02
CA ARG A 57 0.83 6.03 -4.02
C ARG A 57 -0.07 4.99 -3.34
N TYR A 58 0.46 4.22 -2.40
CA TYR A 58 -0.32 3.24 -1.65
C TYR A 58 -1.46 3.89 -0.84
N VAL A 59 -1.23 5.08 -0.28
CA VAL A 59 -2.28 5.87 0.39
C VAL A 59 -3.40 6.23 -0.59
N ARG A 60 -3.06 6.74 -1.79
CA ARG A 60 -4.06 7.06 -2.82
C ARG A 60 -4.86 5.82 -3.23
N MET A 61 -4.19 4.70 -3.50
CA MET A 61 -4.84 3.45 -3.87
C MET A 61 -5.80 2.96 -2.78
N ALA A 62 -5.39 3.04 -1.51
CA ALA A 62 -6.23 2.68 -0.38
C ALA A 62 -7.46 3.59 -0.26
N GLY A 63 -7.28 4.91 -0.36
CA GLY A 63 -8.39 5.87 -0.32
C GLY A 63 -9.36 5.73 -1.51
N GLU A 64 -8.84 5.45 -2.71
CA GLU A 64 -9.66 5.18 -3.90
C GLU A 64 -10.47 3.89 -3.76
N ALA A 65 -9.86 2.82 -3.23
CA ALA A 65 -10.55 1.56 -2.95
C ALA A 65 -11.69 1.77 -1.94
N GLU A 66 -11.42 2.52 -0.87
CA GLU A 66 -12.39 2.86 0.16
C GLU A 66 -13.56 3.68 -0.39
N ARG A 67 -13.29 4.74 -1.15
CA ARG A 67 -14.33 5.56 -1.79
C ARG A 67 -15.18 4.73 -2.76
N LYS A 68 -14.57 3.79 -3.47
CA LYS A 68 -15.28 2.92 -4.41
C LYS A 68 -16.21 1.94 -3.69
N ALA A 69 -15.78 1.41 -2.55
CA ALA A 69 -16.58 0.51 -1.72
C ALA A 69 -17.68 1.26 -0.93
N HIS A 70 -17.43 2.53 -0.59
CA HIS A 70 -18.32 3.40 0.19
C HIS A 70 -18.58 4.72 -0.55
N PRO A 71 -19.47 4.74 -1.56
CA PRO A 71 -19.72 5.93 -2.37
C PRO A 71 -20.37 7.10 -1.61
N ASP A 72 -20.86 6.85 -0.40
CA ASP A 72 -21.52 7.82 0.48
C ASP A 72 -20.54 8.69 1.27
N ILE A 73 -19.26 8.30 1.37
CA ILE A 73 -18.23 9.09 2.04
C ILE A 73 -17.39 9.92 1.06
N SER A 74 -16.92 11.07 1.54
CA SER A 74 -16.07 11.96 0.75
C SER A 74 -14.69 11.34 0.46
N GLU A 75 -14.07 11.71 -0.66
CA GLU A 75 -12.69 11.30 -0.97
C GLU A 75 -11.71 11.67 0.15
N ARG A 76 -11.89 12.85 0.74
CA ARG A 76 -11.10 13.32 1.87
C ARG A 76 -11.23 12.38 3.07
N ARG A 77 -12.45 11.94 3.39
CA ARG A 77 -12.70 10.98 4.47
C ARG A 77 -12.11 9.60 4.17
N SER A 78 -12.26 9.10 2.95
CA SER A 78 -11.64 7.83 2.53
C SER A 78 -10.12 7.83 2.67
N ILE A 79 -9.46 8.92 2.23
CA ILE A 79 -8.00 9.08 2.40
C ILE A 79 -7.64 9.18 3.89
N CYS A 80 -8.41 9.92 4.68
CA CYS A 80 -8.18 10.05 6.12
C CYS A 80 -8.26 8.70 6.85
N MET A 81 -9.24 7.87 6.49
CA MET A 81 -9.40 6.52 7.05
C MET A 81 -8.18 5.64 6.75
N ALA A 82 -7.73 5.62 5.49
CA ALA A 82 -6.52 4.90 5.09
C ALA A 82 -5.27 5.40 5.84
N LEU A 83 -5.10 6.72 5.96
CA LEU A 83 -3.99 7.31 6.72
C LEU A 83 -4.06 7.00 8.21
N SER A 84 -5.26 6.95 8.79
CA SER A 84 -5.48 6.59 10.20
C SER A 84 -5.04 5.15 10.48
N ALA A 85 -5.30 4.23 9.55
CA ALA A 85 -4.80 2.86 9.66
C ALA A 85 -3.28 2.80 9.57
N ALA A 86 -2.68 3.53 8.62
CA ALA A 86 -1.24 3.62 8.48
C ALA A 86 -0.57 4.22 9.72
N GLN A 87 -1.22 5.16 10.39
CA GLN A 87 -0.77 5.73 11.66
C GLN A 87 -0.82 4.70 12.79
N LEU A 88 -1.87 3.88 12.87
CA LEU A 88 -2.05 2.90 13.94
C LEU A 88 -1.14 1.67 13.78
N ARG A 89 -1.07 1.09 12.57
CA ARG A 89 -0.44 -0.22 12.33
C ARG A 89 0.74 -0.18 11.35
N GLY A 90 1.12 1.02 10.90
CA GLY A 90 2.14 1.20 9.86
C GLY A 90 1.56 1.09 8.45
N TRP A 91 2.34 1.55 7.46
CA TRP A 91 1.90 1.69 6.07
C TRP A 91 1.43 0.39 5.40
N THR A 92 1.85 -0.78 5.88
CA THR A 92 1.41 -2.06 5.32
C THR A 92 -0.08 -2.32 5.53
N SER A 93 -0.70 -1.70 6.54
CA SER A 93 -2.16 -1.75 6.75
C SER A 93 -2.96 -1.12 5.61
N LEU A 94 -2.35 -0.30 4.76
CA LEU A 94 -3.00 0.23 3.55
C LEU A 94 -3.43 -0.90 2.60
N ALA A 95 -2.76 -2.06 2.64
CA ALA A 95 -3.15 -3.21 1.85
C ALA A 95 -4.53 -3.78 2.26
N ASP A 96 -4.93 -3.65 3.53
CA ASP A 96 -6.27 -4.06 3.97
C ASP A 96 -7.37 -3.24 3.26
N PHE A 97 -7.13 -1.95 3.02
CA PHE A 97 -8.05 -1.10 2.24
C PHE A 97 -8.04 -1.43 0.75
N ILE A 98 -6.86 -1.63 0.16
CA ILE A 98 -6.71 -1.92 -1.27
C ILE A 98 -7.41 -3.24 -1.64
N PHE A 99 -7.33 -4.23 -0.75
CA PHE A 99 -7.90 -5.57 -0.98
C PHE A 99 -9.17 -5.85 -0.17
N GLN A 100 -9.85 -4.82 0.31
CA GLN A 100 -11.03 -4.96 1.19
C GLN A 100 -12.19 -5.77 0.59
N THR A 101 -12.24 -5.92 -0.73
CA THR A 101 -13.27 -6.72 -1.41
C THR A 101 -12.78 -8.10 -1.84
N LYS A 102 -11.54 -8.47 -1.52
CA LYS A 102 -10.95 -9.77 -1.89
C LYS A 102 -11.35 -10.86 -0.92
N THR A 103 -11.48 -12.07 -1.43
CA THR A 103 -11.64 -13.28 -0.61
C THR A 103 -10.28 -13.73 -0.06
N THR A 104 -10.30 -14.61 0.94
CA THR A 104 -9.07 -15.23 1.49
C THR A 104 -8.32 -16.03 0.42
N ASP A 105 -9.00 -16.64 -0.55
CA ASP A 105 -8.37 -17.42 -1.62
C ASP A 105 -7.67 -16.51 -2.64
N GLU A 106 -8.20 -15.30 -2.88
CA GLU A 106 -7.57 -14.31 -3.77
C GLU A 106 -6.37 -13.62 -3.10
N ASN A 107 -6.43 -13.40 -1.79
CA ASN A 107 -5.34 -12.81 -1.00
C ASN A 107 -5.47 -13.25 0.48
N ASP A 108 -4.60 -14.16 0.89
CA ASP A 108 -4.62 -14.79 2.21
C ASP A 108 -4.35 -13.79 3.35
N ARG A 109 -3.49 -12.79 3.10
CA ARG A 109 -3.06 -11.80 4.09
C ARG A 109 -3.99 -10.60 4.19
N HIS A 110 -4.40 -10.04 3.05
CA HIS A 110 -5.18 -8.80 2.97
C HIS A 110 -6.45 -9.04 2.17
N ASN A 111 -7.58 -9.03 2.85
CA ASN A 111 -8.88 -9.41 2.30
C ASN A 111 -10.01 -8.74 3.08
N GLN A 112 -11.25 -9.04 2.71
CA GLN A 112 -12.44 -8.55 3.41
C GLN A 112 -12.39 -8.80 4.93
N ASN A 113 -11.88 -9.95 5.38
CA ASN A 113 -11.82 -10.27 6.81
C ASN A 113 -10.74 -9.47 7.54
N SER A 114 -9.58 -9.20 6.92
CA SER A 114 -8.56 -8.34 7.54
C SER A 114 -9.01 -6.88 7.60
N TYR A 115 -9.64 -6.39 6.55
CA TYR A 115 -10.27 -5.07 6.51
C TYR A 115 -11.35 -4.93 7.59
N GLN A 116 -12.29 -5.88 7.68
CA GLN A 116 -13.33 -5.84 8.71
C GLN A 116 -12.75 -5.85 10.12
N ARG A 117 -11.72 -6.66 10.38
CA ARG A 117 -11.03 -6.66 11.69
C ARG A 117 -10.38 -5.30 12.00
N LEU A 118 -9.86 -4.60 10.99
CA LEU A 118 -9.27 -3.28 11.15
C LEU A 118 -10.32 -2.21 11.45
N ILE A 119 -11.40 -2.14 10.66
CA ILE A 119 -12.40 -1.06 10.83
C ILE A 119 -13.25 -1.21 12.10
N HIS A 120 -13.31 -2.42 12.67
CA HIS A 120 -13.97 -2.68 13.96
C HIS A 120 -13.00 -2.61 15.16
N ASP A 121 -11.72 -2.34 14.93
CA ASP A 121 -10.75 -2.15 16.00
C ASP A 121 -11.06 -0.86 16.79
N VAL A 122 -11.12 -0.97 18.13
CA VAL A 122 -11.53 0.14 19.00
C VAL A 122 -10.56 1.31 18.94
N ASP A 123 -9.25 1.05 18.83
CA ASP A 123 -8.25 2.10 18.71
C ASP A 123 -8.33 2.77 17.35
N TYR A 124 -8.58 2.01 16.27
CA TYR A 124 -8.80 2.57 14.94
C TYR A 124 -10.04 3.47 14.90
N ILE A 125 -11.17 3.01 15.44
CA ILE A 125 -12.42 3.79 15.51
C ILE A 125 -12.18 5.11 16.25
N ARG A 126 -11.42 5.10 17.35
CA ARG A 126 -11.07 6.33 18.09
C ARG A 126 -10.26 7.29 17.22
N ILE A 127 -9.20 6.82 16.56
CA ILE A 127 -8.37 7.66 15.69
C ILE A 127 -9.19 8.28 14.57
N VAL A 128 -10.05 7.50 13.90
CA VAL A 128 -10.90 8.00 12.82
C VAL A 128 -11.89 9.05 13.32
N LYS A 129 -12.50 8.85 14.48
CA LYS A 129 -13.42 9.84 15.08
C LYS A 129 -12.73 11.16 15.39
N ASP A 130 -11.49 11.10 15.86
CA ASP A 130 -10.73 12.30 16.23
C ASP A 130 -10.18 13.03 14.99
N ALA A 131 -9.72 12.28 13.98
CA ALA A 131 -8.97 12.80 12.84
C ALA A 131 -9.80 13.05 11.57
N CYS A 132 -10.86 12.27 11.34
CA CYS A 132 -11.58 12.24 10.06
C CYS A 132 -12.95 12.90 10.14
N TRP A 133 -12.98 14.19 9.82
CA TRP A 133 -14.20 15.01 9.75
C TRP A 133 -14.64 15.19 8.29
N ASP A 134 -15.93 15.04 8.02
CA ASP A 134 -16.53 15.51 6.77
C ASP A 134 -16.80 17.02 6.90
N GLN A 135 -16.15 17.81 6.05
CA GLN A 135 -16.60 19.16 5.72
C GLN A 135 -16.93 19.18 4.23
#